data_AF-A0A968HX30-F1
#
_entry.id   AF-A0A968HX30-F1
#
_cell.length_a   1.000
_cell.length_b   1.000
_cell.length_c   1.000
_cell.angle_alpha   90.00
_cell.angle_beta   90.00
_cell.angle_gamma   90.00
#
_symmetry.space_group_name_H-M   'P 1'
#
loop_
_entity.id
_entity.type
_entity.pdbx_description
1 polymer ?
#
loop_
_entity_poly.entity_id
_entity_poly.type
_entity_poly.pdbx_seq_one_letter_code
_entity_poly.pdbx_strand_id
1 'polypeptide(L)'
;MNYFSRVLFASSLLIAGITQAVNISSVSAEPFSTAEQITPILPTTVPGRSATSPQLQPGLSPDQPIKPKIRYECKSEANKLSTVAHTERGMIELIVWESNYFGARWSPAVRCSTVTQRFQTFSDQKLLQFISTGNLNNYNVICVSGKSGDCIDQGLLITLEARDQPTQVLRQLFNYKTSIRRGPQTKEVIDVERLLNERVPVSGPETSALEEVTPSP
;
A
#
# COMPACT_ATOMS: atom_id res chain seq x y z
N MET A 1 25.81 35.16 -10.40
CA MET A 1 25.94 35.80 -9.07
C MET A 1 25.99 34.71 -8.02
N ASN A 2 27.20 34.38 -7.58
CA ASN A 2 27.46 33.39 -6.53
C ASN A 2 27.76 34.15 -5.24
N TYR A 3 26.93 33.98 -4.21
CA TYR A 3 27.25 34.41 -2.85
C TYR A 3 27.63 33.19 -2.03
N PHE A 4 28.93 32.92 -1.95
CA PHE A 4 29.51 32.15 -0.87
C PHE A 4 29.71 33.09 0.32
N SER A 5 29.04 32.82 1.44
CA SER A 5 29.43 33.39 2.73
C SER A 5 29.53 32.28 3.76
N ARG A 6 30.74 32.19 4.31
CA ARG A 6 31.20 31.29 5.35
C ARG A 6 30.51 31.61 6.66
N VAL A 7 30.16 30.59 7.43
CA VAL A 7 30.19 30.69 8.88
C VAL A 7 30.83 29.43 9.44
N LEU A 8 32.04 29.62 9.95
CA LEU A 8 32.75 28.69 10.82
C LEU A 8 32.13 28.82 12.21
N PHE A 9 31.63 27.72 12.76
CA PHE A 9 31.51 27.56 14.20
C PHE A 9 32.23 26.27 14.60
N ALA A 10 33.45 26.46 15.08
CA ALA A 10 34.15 25.49 15.89
C ALA A 10 33.59 25.49 17.32
N SER A 11 33.80 24.36 18.00
CA SER A 11 33.69 24.16 19.45
C SER A 11 32.30 23.82 19.99
N SER A 12 32.10 22.54 20.32
CA SER A 12 31.45 22.12 21.56
C SER A 12 31.74 20.64 21.89
N LEU A 13 32.59 20.47 22.90
CA LEU A 13 32.57 19.47 23.97
C LEU A 13 32.17 18.02 23.63
N LEU A 14 33.20 17.16 23.65
CA LEU A 14 33.10 15.72 23.87
C LEU A 14 32.49 15.46 25.25
N ILE A 15 31.25 14.96 25.29
CA ILE A 15 30.66 14.37 26.48
C ILE A 15 31.12 12.91 26.54
N ALA A 16 31.87 12.59 27.59
CA ALA A 16 32.33 11.26 27.93
C ALA A 16 31.15 10.29 28.13
N GLY A 17 31.33 9.06 27.66
CA GLY A 17 30.29 8.03 27.59
C GLY A 17 29.77 7.58 28.94
N ILE A 18 28.46 7.33 28.98
CA ILE A 18 27.81 6.57 30.03
C ILE A 18 27.45 5.22 29.41
N THR A 19 28.26 4.20 29.70
CA THR A 19 27.93 2.80 29.46
C THR A 19 26.78 2.41 30.38
N GLN A 20 25.57 2.31 29.83
CA GLN A 20 24.49 1.61 30.53
C GLN A 20 24.62 0.12 30.25
N ALA A 21 24.99 -0.63 31.28
CA ALA A 21 24.86 -2.08 31.30
C ALA A 21 23.37 -2.43 31.27
N VAL A 22 22.91 -3.04 30.18
CA VAL A 22 21.59 -3.66 30.12
C VAL A 22 21.64 -4.98 30.88
N ASN A 23 20.93 -5.02 32.00
CA ASN A 23 20.71 -6.23 32.79
C ASN A 23 19.69 -7.10 32.04
N ILE A 24 20.17 -8.19 31.44
CA ILE A 24 19.33 -9.13 30.70
C ILE A 24 18.80 -10.14 31.71
N SER A 25 17.62 -9.87 32.26
CA SER A 25 16.87 -10.87 33.02
C SER A 25 16.47 -11.99 32.07
N SER A 26 16.86 -13.19 32.43
CA SER A 26 16.65 -14.45 31.72
C SER A 26 15.18 -14.71 31.37
N VAL A 27 14.93 -14.95 30.09
CA VAL A 27 13.73 -15.63 29.60
C VAL A 27 13.72 -17.04 30.17
N SER A 28 12.79 -17.31 31.09
CA SER A 28 12.44 -18.66 31.47
C SER A 28 11.38 -19.15 30.49
N ALA A 29 11.77 -20.06 29.61
CA ALA A 29 10.85 -20.86 28.82
C ALA A 29 10.25 -21.92 29.74
N GLU A 30 8.96 -21.84 30.02
CA GLU A 30 8.23 -22.93 30.66
C GLU A 30 7.52 -23.80 29.60
N PRO A 31 7.55 -25.14 29.77
CA PRO A 31 7.03 -26.09 28.80
C PRO A 31 5.51 -26.21 28.85
N PHE A 32 4.88 -26.22 27.67
CA PHE A 32 3.52 -26.73 27.51
C PHE A 32 3.49 -28.23 27.85
N SER A 33 2.93 -28.56 29.01
CA SER A 33 2.61 -29.92 29.42
C SER A 33 1.23 -29.93 30.07
N THR A 34 0.21 -30.40 29.34
CA THR A 34 -0.67 -31.46 29.85
C THR A 34 -1.45 -32.06 28.67
N ALA A 35 -1.12 -33.29 28.33
CA ALA A 35 -2.03 -34.22 27.67
C ALA A 35 -2.86 -34.90 28.77
N GLU A 36 -4.18 -34.96 28.61
CA GLU A 36 -5.16 -35.90 29.22
C GLU A 36 -6.56 -35.24 29.07
N GLN A 37 -7.66 -35.86 28.69
CA GLN A 37 -8.09 -37.26 28.67
C GLN A 37 -9.18 -37.42 27.60
N ILE A 38 -9.10 -38.49 26.82
CA ILE A 38 -10.15 -38.93 25.90
C ILE A 38 -11.03 -39.93 26.66
N THR A 39 -12.25 -39.55 27.00
CA THR A 39 -13.29 -40.49 27.46
C THR A 39 -14.07 -41.04 26.26
N PRO A 40 -14.28 -42.36 26.13
CA PRO A 40 -15.15 -42.92 25.10
C PRO A 40 -16.61 -42.74 25.50
N ILE A 41 -17.35 -41.92 24.75
CA ILE A 41 -18.81 -41.83 24.86
C ILE A 41 -19.48 -42.85 23.93
N LEU A 42 -20.38 -43.61 24.54
CA LEU A 42 -21.24 -44.65 23.99
C LEU A 42 -22.07 -44.15 22.78
N PRO A 43 -22.28 -44.95 21.71
CA PRO A 43 -23.14 -44.55 20.60
C PRO A 43 -24.60 -44.68 21.02
N THR A 44 -25.28 -43.54 21.22
CA THR A 44 -26.74 -43.50 21.31
C THR A 44 -27.31 -43.47 19.91
N THR A 45 -27.97 -44.56 19.52
CA THR A 45 -28.80 -44.69 18.32
C THR A 45 -29.87 -43.59 18.30
N VAL A 46 -29.70 -42.61 17.40
CA VAL A 46 -30.73 -41.61 17.11
C VAL A 46 -31.78 -42.27 16.18
N PRO A 47 -33.07 -42.32 16.55
CA PRO A 47 -34.11 -42.80 15.66
C PRO A 47 -34.30 -41.81 14.50
N GLY A 48 -34.38 -42.34 13.28
CA GLY A 48 -34.53 -41.57 12.05
C GLY A 48 -35.66 -40.55 12.13
N ARG A 49 -35.31 -39.27 11.97
CA ARG A 49 -36.25 -38.22 11.59
C ARG A 49 -36.08 -37.96 10.10
N SER A 50 -37.20 -38.08 9.41
CA SER A 50 -37.40 -37.90 7.97
C SER A 50 -36.57 -36.76 7.38
N ALA A 51 -35.87 -37.08 6.29
CA ALA A 51 -35.27 -36.10 5.41
C ALA A 51 -36.37 -35.28 4.72
N THR A 52 -36.78 -34.17 5.34
CA THR A 52 -37.39 -33.07 4.60
C THR A 52 -36.26 -32.32 3.90
N SER A 53 -36.28 -32.40 2.57
CA SER A 53 -35.34 -31.75 1.66
C SER A 53 -35.09 -30.28 2.03
N PRO A 54 -33.82 -29.85 2.27
CA PRO A 54 -33.49 -28.44 2.26
C PRO A 54 -33.64 -27.94 0.83
N GLN A 55 -34.66 -27.11 0.63
CA GLN A 55 -34.90 -26.36 -0.58
C GLN A 55 -33.62 -25.61 -0.98
N LEU A 56 -33.08 -25.92 -2.15
CA LEU A 56 -32.02 -25.15 -2.82
C LEU A 56 -32.42 -23.66 -2.80
N GLN A 57 -31.64 -22.82 -2.12
CA GLN A 57 -31.75 -21.37 -2.31
C GLN A 57 -31.20 -21.02 -3.70
N PRO A 58 -32.01 -20.47 -4.63
CA PRO A 58 -31.48 -19.81 -5.82
C PRO A 58 -31.03 -18.42 -5.39
N GLY A 59 -29.72 -18.22 -5.26
CA GLY A 59 -29.19 -17.01 -4.65
C GLY A 59 -27.77 -16.66 -5.07
N LEU A 60 -27.44 -16.82 -6.34
CA LEU A 60 -26.30 -16.15 -6.95
C LEU A 60 -26.80 -15.51 -8.24
N SER A 61 -27.07 -14.21 -8.20
CA SER A 61 -27.28 -13.42 -9.41
C SER A 61 -25.96 -13.39 -10.19
N PRO A 62 -25.88 -13.92 -11.43
CA PRO A 62 -24.66 -13.94 -12.22
C PRO A 62 -24.25 -12.56 -12.77
N ASP A 63 -25.05 -11.52 -12.55
CA ASP A 63 -24.97 -10.27 -13.30
C ASP A 63 -24.22 -9.13 -12.59
N GLN A 64 -23.46 -9.40 -11.52
CA GLN A 64 -22.51 -8.39 -11.05
C GLN A 64 -21.33 -8.31 -12.03
N PRO A 65 -21.04 -7.16 -12.65
CA PRO A 65 -19.87 -7.00 -13.50
C PRO A 65 -18.64 -7.43 -12.72
N ILE A 66 -17.96 -8.49 -13.18
CA ILE A 66 -16.71 -8.93 -12.58
C ILE A 66 -15.67 -7.87 -12.94
N LYS A 67 -15.45 -6.90 -12.03
CA LYS A 67 -14.37 -5.94 -12.21
C LYS A 67 -13.05 -6.73 -12.33
N PRO A 68 -12.25 -6.48 -13.38
CA PRO A 68 -11.01 -7.22 -13.57
C PRO A 68 -10.07 -7.01 -12.39
N LYS A 69 -9.40 -8.09 -11.99
CA LYS A 69 -8.50 -8.07 -10.85
C LYS A 69 -7.25 -7.27 -11.20
N ILE A 70 -7.07 -6.11 -10.55
CA ILE A 70 -5.85 -5.31 -10.69
C ILE A 70 -4.75 -5.93 -9.82
N ARG A 71 -3.59 -6.17 -10.43
CA ARG A 71 -2.38 -6.64 -9.73
C ARG A 71 -1.41 -5.48 -9.54
N TYR A 72 -0.94 -5.28 -8.32
CA TYR A 72 0.05 -4.26 -7.98
C TYR A 72 1.43 -4.90 -7.83
N GLU A 73 2.45 -4.19 -8.32
CA GLU A 73 3.83 -4.67 -8.31
C GLU A 73 4.80 -3.53 -7.99
N CYS A 74 5.84 -3.83 -7.21
CA CYS A 74 6.99 -2.96 -7.07
C CYS A 74 7.97 -3.31 -8.20
N LYS A 75 7.99 -2.49 -9.24
CA LYS A 75 8.85 -2.70 -10.42
C LYS A 75 10.15 -1.92 -10.25
N SER A 76 11.27 -2.57 -10.57
CA SER A 76 12.59 -1.95 -10.65
C SER A 76 13.05 -1.98 -12.10
N GLU A 77 13.13 -0.81 -12.76
CA GLU A 77 13.53 -0.69 -14.17
C GLU A 77 14.38 0.56 -14.37
N ALA A 78 15.52 0.44 -15.05
CA ALA A 78 16.44 1.56 -15.33
C ALA A 78 16.80 2.42 -14.09
N ASN A 79 17.10 1.78 -12.95
CA ASN A 79 17.36 2.42 -11.65
C ASN A 79 16.18 3.22 -11.06
N LYS A 80 14.98 3.05 -11.60
CA LYS A 80 13.73 3.61 -11.07
C LYS A 80 12.94 2.52 -10.38
N LEU A 81 12.52 2.79 -9.13
CA LEU A 81 11.62 1.96 -8.36
C LEU A 81 10.22 2.55 -8.40
N SER A 82 9.24 1.75 -8.82
CA SER A 82 7.87 2.24 -9.00
C SER A 82 6.84 1.24 -8.50
N THR A 83 5.79 1.74 -7.84
CA THR A 83 4.56 0.97 -7.68
C THR A 83 3.77 1.07 -8.98
N VAL A 84 3.51 -0.07 -9.62
CA VAL A 84 2.75 -0.17 -10.88
C VAL A 84 1.48 -0.99 -10.66
N ALA A 85 0.44 -0.68 -11.43
CA ALA A 85 -0.80 -1.45 -11.50
C ALA A 85 -0.92 -2.11 -12.87
N HIS A 86 -1.09 -3.42 -12.89
CA HIS A 86 -1.39 -4.20 -14.08
C HIS A 86 -2.90 -4.21 -14.27
N THR A 87 -3.35 -3.56 -15.33
CA THR A 87 -4.76 -3.43 -15.72
C THR A 87 -4.98 -4.06 -17.10
N GLU A 88 -6.22 -4.23 -17.52
CA GLU A 88 -6.54 -4.68 -18.89
C GLU A 88 -6.01 -3.72 -19.97
N ARG A 89 -5.83 -2.43 -19.62
CA ARG A 89 -5.26 -1.42 -20.52
C ARG A 89 -3.74 -1.48 -20.61
N GLY A 90 -3.10 -2.31 -19.79
CA GLY A 90 -1.66 -2.40 -19.65
C GLY A 90 -1.15 -1.99 -18.27
N MET A 91 0.17 -1.83 -18.17
CA MET A 91 0.87 -1.48 -16.94
C MET A 91 0.83 0.03 -16.71
N ILE A 92 0.19 0.47 -15.63
CA ILE A 92 0.07 1.88 -15.23
C ILE A 92 1.07 2.17 -14.10
N GLU A 93 1.98 3.12 -14.29
CA GLU A 93 2.85 3.61 -13.21
C GLU A 93 2.06 4.52 -12.26
N LEU A 94 2.05 4.20 -10.96
CA LEU A 94 1.28 4.92 -9.94
C LEU A 94 2.15 5.86 -9.11
N ILE A 95 3.21 5.31 -8.53
CA ILE A 95 4.12 6.02 -7.61
C ILE A 95 5.55 5.74 -8.06
N VAL A 96 6.35 6.79 -8.18
CA VAL A 96 7.79 6.71 -8.40
C VAL A 96 8.52 7.01 -7.09
N TRP A 97 9.37 6.07 -6.65
CA TRP A 97 10.08 6.12 -5.38
C TRP A 97 11.50 6.67 -5.56
N GLU A 98 11.64 7.97 -5.80
CA GLU A 98 12.96 8.61 -6.00
C GLU A 98 13.48 9.36 -4.77
N SER A 99 12.58 9.78 -3.88
CA SER A 99 12.96 10.64 -2.76
C SER A 99 13.61 9.85 -1.62
N ASN A 100 14.65 10.38 -0.98
CA ASN A 100 15.24 9.83 0.25
C ASN A 100 14.58 10.38 1.53
N TYR A 101 13.43 11.05 1.39
CA TYR A 101 12.78 11.82 2.44
C TYR A 101 12.56 11.07 3.76
N PHE A 102 12.24 9.78 3.72
CA PHE A 102 11.78 9.02 4.88
C PHE A 102 12.90 8.38 5.73
N GLY A 103 14.14 8.88 5.62
CA GLY A 103 15.29 8.38 6.35
C GLY A 103 15.83 7.02 5.90
N ALA A 104 17.00 6.63 6.42
CA ALA A 104 17.76 5.48 5.92
C ALA A 104 17.08 4.10 6.14
N ARG A 105 16.25 3.98 7.20
CA ARG A 105 15.51 2.73 7.48
C ARG A 105 14.29 2.55 6.57
N TRP A 106 13.86 3.61 5.89
CA TRP A 106 12.75 3.60 4.92
C TRP A 106 13.30 3.93 3.53
N SER A 107 14.22 3.10 3.05
CA SER A 107 14.80 3.25 1.71
C SER A 107 13.72 3.18 0.63
N PRO A 108 13.97 3.72 -0.58
CA PRO A 108 13.02 3.63 -1.69
C PRO A 108 12.56 2.20 -2.00
N ALA A 109 13.45 1.22 -1.91
CA ALA A 109 13.14 -0.20 -2.14
C ALA A 109 12.17 -0.75 -1.09
N VAL A 110 12.42 -0.48 0.20
CA VAL A 110 11.55 -0.90 1.30
C VAL A 110 10.18 -0.25 1.20
N ARG A 111 10.14 1.03 0.82
CA ARG A 111 8.89 1.75 0.55
C ARG A 111 8.10 1.13 -0.57
N CYS A 112 8.75 0.93 -1.70
CA CYS A 112 8.13 0.37 -2.89
C CYS A 112 7.52 -1.00 -2.59
N SER A 113 8.25 -1.91 -1.95
CA SER A 113 7.72 -3.24 -1.61
C SER A 113 6.56 -3.16 -0.59
N THR A 114 6.74 -2.44 0.52
CA THR A 114 5.75 -2.40 1.61
C THR A 114 4.46 -1.72 1.18
N VAL A 115 4.56 -0.59 0.50
CA VAL A 115 3.38 0.18 0.07
C VAL A 115 2.66 -0.59 -1.05
N THR A 116 3.39 -1.15 -2.01
CA THR A 116 2.76 -2.00 -3.04
C THR A 116 2.01 -3.19 -2.42
N GLN A 117 2.59 -3.85 -1.40
CA GLN A 117 1.91 -4.95 -0.72
C GLN A 117 0.60 -4.51 -0.07
N ARG A 118 0.56 -3.32 0.54
CA ARG A 118 -0.67 -2.74 1.10
C ARG A 118 -1.70 -2.45 0.01
N PHE A 119 -1.28 -1.87 -1.11
CA PHE A 119 -2.16 -1.68 -2.28
C PHE A 119 -2.76 -3.00 -2.74
N GLN A 120 -1.93 -4.04 -2.91
CA GLN A 120 -2.40 -5.36 -3.32
C GLN A 120 -3.42 -5.92 -2.31
N THR A 121 -3.11 -5.82 -1.01
CA THR A 121 -3.99 -6.31 0.06
C THR A 121 -5.36 -5.63 0.04
N PHE A 122 -5.40 -4.29 -0.03
CA PHE A 122 -6.67 -3.56 -0.07
C PHE A 122 -7.41 -3.74 -1.40
N SER A 123 -6.70 -3.94 -2.51
CA SER A 123 -7.29 -4.29 -3.80
C SER A 123 -7.97 -5.66 -3.75
N ASP A 124 -7.27 -6.68 -3.23
CA ASP A 124 -7.80 -8.04 -3.07
C ASP A 124 -9.05 -8.07 -2.17
N GLN A 125 -9.07 -7.21 -1.15
CA GLN A 125 -10.22 -7.02 -0.25
C GLN A 125 -11.33 -6.11 -0.82
N LYS A 126 -11.16 -5.55 -2.03
CA LYS A 126 -12.07 -4.59 -2.68
C LYS A 126 -12.29 -3.29 -1.87
N LEU A 127 -11.33 -2.94 -1.03
CA LEU A 127 -11.34 -1.73 -0.20
C LEU A 127 -10.61 -0.56 -0.86
N LEU A 128 -9.69 -0.81 -1.79
CA LEU A 128 -8.87 0.22 -2.47
C LEU A 128 -9.69 0.99 -3.53
N GLN A 129 -10.73 1.70 -3.11
CA GLN A 129 -11.60 2.49 -3.99
C GLN A 129 -11.18 3.96 -4.01
N PHE A 130 -10.93 4.53 -2.83
CA PHE A 130 -10.50 5.91 -2.68
C PHE A 130 -9.26 6.01 -1.79
N ILE A 131 -8.38 6.96 -2.11
CA ILE A 131 -7.19 7.28 -1.32
C ILE A 131 -7.28 8.74 -0.88
N SER A 132 -7.02 8.99 0.39
CA SER A 132 -7.03 10.33 0.96
C SER A 132 -5.94 10.46 2.03
N THR A 133 -5.93 11.58 2.73
CA THR A 133 -5.06 11.83 3.88
C THR A 133 -5.85 11.69 5.17
N GLY A 134 -5.19 11.54 6.31
CA GLY A 134 -5.87 11.56 7.59
C GLY A 134 -4.92 11.40 8.76
N ASN A 135 -5.49 11.08 9.91
CA ASN A 135 -4.73 10.80 11.11
C ASN A 135 -5.09 9.40 11.62
N LEU A 136 -4.07 8.55 11.78
CA LEU A 136 -4.21 7.23 12.41
C LEU A 136 -3.17 7.13 13.52
N ASN A 137 -3.60 6.80 14.73
CA ASN A 137 -2.73 6.67 15.91
C ASN A 137 -1.82 7.89 16.14
N ASN A 138 -2.35 9.10 15.95
CA ASN A 138 -1.65 10.38 16.09
C ASN A 138 -0.59 10.68 15.00
N TYR A 139 -0.51 9.86 13.95
CA TYR A 139 0.35 10.13 12.80
C TYR A 139 -0.45 10.62 11.60
N ASN A 140 0.11 11.59 10.88
CA ASN A 140 -0.40 11.97 9.56
C ASN A 140 -0.15 10.82 8.58
N VAL A 141 -1.15 10.47 7.79
CA VAL A 141 -1.08 9.32 6.88
C VAL A 141 -1.69 9.61 5.53
N ILE A 142 -1.27 8.83 4.53
CA ILE A 142 -2.04 8.54 3.33
C ILE A 142 -2.72 7.19 3.56
N CYS A 143 -4.02 7.12 3.30
CA CYS A 143 -4.86 5.99 3.67
C CYS A 143 -5.87 5.65 2.58
N VAL A 144 -6.36 4.41 2.61
CA VAL A 144 -7.62 4.03 1.98
C VAL A 144 -8.76 4.73 2.72
N SER A 145 -9.74 5.22 1.97
CA SER A 145 -10.82 6.05 2.47
C SER A 145 -12.17 5.72 1.84
N GLY A 146 -13.23 6.18 2.48
CA GLY A 146 -14.54 6.29 1.84
C GLY A 146 -14.63 7.51 0.92
N LYS A 147 -15.78 7.68 0.26
CA LYS A 147 -16.02 8.82 -0.66
C LYS A 147 -15.96 10.19 0.04
N SER A 148 -16.21 10.25 1.35
CA SER A 148 -16.02 11.48 2.16
C SER A 148 -14.55 11.86 2.34
N GLY A 149 -13.63 10.93 2.06
CA GLY A 149 -12.20 11.06 2.29
C GLY A 149 -11.75 10.59 3.67
N ASP A 150 -12.66 10.20 4.57
CA ASP A 150 -12.30 9.67 5.88
C ASP A 150 -11.59 8.32 5.75
N CYS A 151 -10.46 8.17 6.45
CA CYS A 151 -9.71 6.92 6.44
C CYS A 151 -10.57 5.81 7.01
N ILE A 152 -10.56 4.65 6.36
CA ILE A 152 -11.14 3.45 6.96
C ILE A 152 -10.22 2.95 8.08
N ASP A 153 -10.80 2.20 9.03
CA ASP A 153 -10.04 1.55 10.08
C ASP A 153 -8.97 0.65 9.47
N GLN A 154 -7.74 0.74 10.01
CA GLN A 154 -6.58 0.01 9.49
C GLN A 154 -6.25 0.28 8.01
N GLY A 155 -6.80 1.33 7.40
CA GLY A 155 -6.60 1.70 5.99
C GLY A 155 -5.24 2.32 5.67
N LEU A 156 -4.20 2.08 6.47
CA LEU A 156 -2.90 2.74 6.32
C LEU A 156 -2.21 2.32 5.02
N LEU A 157 -1.85 3.28 4.17
CA LEU A 157 -0.94 3.06 3.04
C LEU A 157 0.47 3.56 3.37
N ILE A 158 0.60 4.81 3.82
CA ILE A 158 1.89 5.46 4.11
C ILE A 158 1.75 6.33 5.35
N THR A 159 2.74 6.24 6.25
CA THR A 159 2.89 7.18 7.37
C THR A 159 3.78 8.33 6.94
N LEU A 160 3.35 9.56 7.22
CA LEU A 160 4.04 10.79 6.87
C LEU A 160 4.87 11.30 8.05
N GLU A 161 5.87 12.13 7.77
CA GLU A 161 6.61 12.82 8.82
C GLU A 161 5.75 13.90 9.48
N ALA A 162 6.02 14.22 10.74
CA ALA A 162 5.18 15.13 11.52
C ALA A 162 5.05 16.53 10.91
N ARG A 163 6.06 16.98 10.14
CA ARG A 163 6.09 18.30 9.48
C ARG A 163 5.56 18.28 8.05
N ASP A 164 5.18 17.12 7.52
CA ASP A 164 4.61 17.02 6.19
C ASP A 164 3.26 17.71 6.09
N GLN A 165 3.00 18.28 4.92
CA GLN A 165 1.67 18.73 4.51
C GLN A 165 0.98 17.58 3.76
N PRO A 166 0.05 16.84 4.39
CA PRO A 166 -0.40 15.54 3.86
C PRO A 166 -0.97 15.63 2.46
N THR A 167 -1.78 16.65 2.20
CA THR A 167 -2.39 16.92 0.89
C THR A 167 -1.33 17.19 -0.19
N GLN A 168 -0.25 17.92 0.15
CA GLN A 168 0.84 18.16 -0.79
C GLN A 168 1.60 16.87 -1.11
N VAL A 169 1.89 16.05 -0.09
CA VAL A 169 2.54 14.76 -0.28
C VAL A 169 1.68 13.84 -1.12
N LEU A 170 0.37 13.76 -0.85
CA LEU A 170 -0.58 12.95 -1.63
C LEU A 170 -0.51 13.33 -3.12
N ARG A 171 -0.59 14.63 -3.43
CA ARG A 171 -0.52 15.12 -4.82
C ARG A 171 0.79 14.80 -5.49
N GLN A 172 1.91 15.03 -4.81
CA GLN A 172 3.23 14.76 -5.36
C GLN A 172 3.43 13.26 -5.60
N LEU A 173 3.05 12.42 -4.64
CA LEU A 173 3.23 10.98 -4.68
C LEU A 173 2.53 10.33 -5.88
N PHE A 174 1.31 10.77 -6.17
CA PHE A 174 0.55 10.31 -7.32
C PHE A 174 0.73 11.20 -8.56
N ASN A 175 1.63 12.18 -8.56
CA ASN A 175 1.75 13.19 -9.63
C ASN A 175 0.36 13.73 -10.05
N TYR A 176 -0.52 13.92 -9.07
CA TYR A 176 -1.92 14.24 -9.27
C TYR A 176 -2.06 15.74 -9.53
N LYS A 177 -2.08 16.09 -10.81
CA LYS A 177 -2.27 17.46 -11.28
C LYS A 177 -3.76 17.80 -11.25
N THR A 178 -4.29 18.15 -10.09
CA THR A 178 -5.62 18.75 -10.01
C THR A 178 -5.63 20.07 -10.79
N SER A 179 -6.36 20.14 -11.91
CA SER A 179 -6.92 21.40 -12.35
C SER A 179 -8.24 21.61 -11.58
N ILE A 180 -8.30 22.68 -10.79
CA ILE A 180 -9.51 23.28 -10.20
C ILE A 180 -10.11 22.59 -8.94
N ARG A 181 -10.07 23.28 -7.77
CA ARG A 181 -11.26 23.89 -7.11
C ARG A 181 -10.88 25.00 -6.09
N ARG A 182 -11.45 26.18 -6.33
CA ARG A 182 -11.77 27.21 -5.34
C ARG A 182 -13.12 26.82 -4.70
N GLY A 183 -13.15 26.56 -3.40
CA GLY A 183 -14.34 26.16 -2.65
C GLY A 183 -13.95 25.77 -1.21
N PRO A 184 -14.89 25.68 -0.26
CA PRO A 184 -14.56 25.44 1.14
C PRO A 184 -13.95 24.04 1.31
N GLN A 185 -12.63 24.01 1.51
CA GLN A 185 -11.77 22.91 2.01
C GLN A 185 -12.42 21.51 1.98
N THR A 186 -12.75 20.99 0.81
CA THR A 186 -13.11 19.58 0.68
C THR A 186 -11.82 18.78 0.69
N LYS A 187 -11.68 17.86 1.64
CA LYS A 187 -10.57 16.92 1.76
C LYS A 187 -10.24 16.30 0.40
N GLU A 188 -8.96 16.19 0.06
CA GLU A 188 -8.55 15.65 -1.24
C GLU A 188 -8.75 14.13 -1.26
N VAL A 189 -9.48 13.64 -2.26
CA VAL A 189 -9.81 12.23 -2.43
C VAL A 189 -9.47 11.81 -3.86
N ILE A 190 -8.60 10.83 -3.98
CA ILE A 190 -8.23 10.19 -5.24
C ILE A 190 -9.14 8.99 -5.43
N ASP A 191 -9.92 9.01 -6.51
CA ASP A 191 -10.63 7.83 -7.02
C ASP A 191 -9.64 6.95 -7.79
N VAL A 192 -9.40 5.74 -7.29
CA VAL A 192 -8.34 4.85 -7.82
C VAL A 192 -8.67 4.35 -9.22
N GLU A 193 -9.94 4.04 -9.50
CA GLU A 193 -10.36 3.57 -10.81
C GLU A 193 -10.27 4.69 -11.84
N ARG A 194 -10.72 5.90 -11.49
CA ARG A 194 -10.54 7.08 -12.34
C ARG A 194 -9.06 7.34 -12.60
N LEU A 195 -8.22 7.29 -11.56
CA LEU A 195 -6.79 7.51 -11.70
C LEU A 195 -6.14 6.53 -12.69
N LEU A 196 -6.50 5.25 -12.61
CA LEU A 196 -5.99 4.21 -13.51
C LEU A 196 -6.50 4.40 -14.95
N ASN A 197 -7.73 4.86 -15.12
CA ASN A 197 -8.33 5.10 -16.43
C ASN A 197 -7.79 6.37 -17.12
N GLU A 198 -7.44 7.40 -16.36
CA GLU A 198 -6.91 8.66 -16.89
C GLU A 198 -5.43 8.60 -17.24
N ARG A 199 -4.66 7.69 -16.63
CA ARG A 199 -3.23 7.53 -16.94
C ARG A 199 -3.00 6.75 -18.22
N VAL A 200 -1.87 7.07 -18.85
CA VAL A 200 -1.34 6.38 -20.02
C VAL A 200 -0.56 5.15 -19.56
N PRO A 201 -0.79 3.96 -20.14
CA PRO A 201 0.04 2.79 -19.89
C PRO A 201 1.50 3.05 -20.26
N VAL A 202 2.41 2.51 -19.45
CA VAL A 202 3.83 2.49 -19.77
C VAL A 202 4.03 1.53 -20.94
N SER A 203 4.49 2.04 -22.08
CA SER A 203 4.97 1.20 -23.17
C SER A 203 6.10 0.33 -22.64
N GLY A 204 6.00 -0.99 -22.79
CA GLY A 204 7.05 -1.91 -22.36
C GLY A 204 8.38 -1.60 -23.06
N PRO A 205 9.51 -2.15 -22.59
CA PRO A 205 10.70 -2.21 -23.44
C PRO A 205 10.26 -2.90 -24.73
N GLU A 206 10.35 -2.16 -25.84
CA GLU A 206 10.02 -2.68 -27.16
C GLU A 206 10.70 -4.05 -27.31
N THR A 207 9.88 -5.08 -27.51
CA THR A 207 10.33 -6.13 -28.41
C THR A 207 10.43 -5.45 -29.76
N SER A 208 11.57 -4.82 -30.03
CA SER A 208 11.98 -4.32 -31.34
C SER A 208 12.17 -5.53 -32.25
N ALA A 209 11.08 -6.20 -32.57
CA ALA A 209 11.02 -7.23 -33.59
C ALA A 209 10.78 -6.53 -34.93
N LEU A 210 11.89 -6.40 -35.67
CA LEU A 210 11.94 -6.47 -37.13
C LEU A 210 11.19 -5.36 -37.88
N GLU A 211 11.75 -4.15 -37.91
CA GLU A 211 11.66 -3.32 -39.11
C GLU A 211 12.65 -3.89 -40.14
N GLU A 212 12.16 -4.79 -40.98
CA GLU A 212 12.84 -5.19 -42.22
C GLU A 212 12.87 -3.98 -43.15
N VAL A 213 14.02 -3.31 -43.18
CA VAL A 213 14.32 -2.26 -44.16
C VAL A 213 14.43 -2.94 -45.54
N THR A 214 13.34 -2.96 -46.29
CA THR A 214 13.38 -3.22 -47.73
C THR A 214 13.70 -1.92 -48.48
N PRO A 215 14.82 -1.83 -49.23
CA PRO A 215 15.04 -0.71 -50.14
C PRO A 215 14.14 -0.86 -51.38
N SER A 216 13.35 0.17 -51.67
CA SER A 216 12.55 0.31 -52.89
C SER A 216 13.38 0.92 -54.05
N PRO A 217 12.94 0.74 -55.32
CA PRO A 217 13.78 0.47 -56.50
C PRO A 217 14.53 1.67 -57.10
#